data_AF-X0IC84-F1
#
_entry.id   AF-X0IC84-F1
#
_cell.length_a   1.000
_cell.length_b   1.000
_cell.length_c   1.000
_cell.angle_alpha   90.00
_cell.angle_beta   90.00
_cell.angle_gamma   90.00
#
_symmetry.space_group_name_H-M   'P 1'
#
loop_
_entity.id
_entity.type
_entity.pdbx_description
1 polymer ?
#
loop_
_entity_poly.entity_id
_entity_poly.type
_entity_poly.pdbx_seq_one_letter_code
_entity_poly.pdbx_strand_id
1 'polypeptide(L)'
;MTFLLMKEPDLRSVQSALPDFSKVTHIFLPINDNRNVSVAEGGSHWSLLLVSTLDGVAFHYDSLGGANYSEANVATRKLATILGRPLRFINLEDCPQQENGSDCGVFVCLLMRHLLVKRLLCANAREKVSMSMGGKMVDSYGGRKEMMRIIENLRKEGERRRSRSASPFSNKTPPRIE
;
A
#
# COMPACT_ATOMS: atom_id res chain seq x y z
N MET A 1 1.01 7.62 5.14
CA MET A 1 1.85 6.89 6.12
C MET A 1 3.34 6.96 5.78
N THR A 2 3.81 6.36 4.68
CA THR A 2 5.25 6.34 4.33
C THR A 2 5.86 7.73 4.19
N PHE A 3 5.16 8.65 3.50
CA PHE A 3 5.66 10.01 3.29
C PHE A 3 5.88 10.75 4.61
N LEU A 4 4.88 10.71 5.51
CA LEU A 4 5.00 11.27 6.86
C LEU A 4 6.16 10.62 7.63
N LEU A 5 6.21 9.28 7.65
CA LEU A 5 7.27 8.51 8.29
C LEU A 5 8.66 8.98 7.80
N MET A 6 8.85 9.10 6.50
CA MET A 6 10.14 9.45 5.91
C MET A 6 10.52 10.91 6.12
N LYS A 7 9.57 11.82 6.21
CA LYS A 7 9.85 13.27 6.11
C LYS A 7 9.71 14.04 7.40
N GLU A 8 8.88 13.59 8.34
CA GLU A 8 8.80 14.22 9.64
C GLU A 8 10.04 13.86 10.48
N PRO A 9 10.82 14.85 10.96
CA PRO A 9 11.96 14.62 11.83
C PRO A 9 11.56 14.22 13.26
N ASP A 10 10.44 14.73 13.79
CA ASP A 10 10.00 14.37 15.13
C ASP A 10 9.27 13.02 15.15
N LEU A 11 9.97 11.99 15.60
CA LEU A 11 9.43 10.64 15.72
C LEU A 11 8.22 10.55 16.65
N ARG A 12 8.09 11.45 17.64
CA ARG A 12 6.92 11.46 18.54
C ARG A 12 5.67 11.93 17.80
N SER A 13 5.80 12.98 17.00
CA SER A 13 4.76 13.45 16.09
C SER A 13 4.33 12.33 15.14
N VAL A 14 5.30 11.65 14.49
CA VAL A 14 5.01 10.48 13.64
C VAL A 14 4.24 9.42 14.41
N GLN A 15 4.74 8.99 15.56
CA GLN A 15 4.12 7.93 16.35
C GLN A 15 2.68 8.26 16.76
N SER A 16 2.39 9.52 17.08
CA SER A 16 1.03 9.97 17.42
C SER A 16 0.05 9.95 16.24
N ALA A 17 0.56 10.05 15.00
CA ALA A 17 -0.24 10.06 13.78
C ALA A 17 -0.37 8.67 13.12
N LEU A 18 0.40 7.69 13.58
CA LEU A 18 0.37 6.32 13.06
C LEU A 18 -0.63 5.46 13.84
N PRO A 19 -1.20 4.42 13.19
CA PRO A 19 -2.04 3.45 13.88
C PRO A 19 -1.22 2.64 14.90
N ASP A 20 -1.90 2.04 15.87
CA ASP A 20 -1.29 1.05 16.74
C ASP A 20 -0.95 -0.23 15.96
N PHE A 21 0.33 -0.63 16.01
CA PHE A 21 0.85 -1.82 15.33
C PHE A 21 0.84 -3.07 16.23
N SER A 22 0.39 -3.00 17.48
CA SER A 22 0.47 -4.10 18.46
C SER A 22 -0.15 -5.42 17.98
N LYS A 23 -1.19 -5.36 17.14
CA LYS A 23 -1.88 -6.52 16.56
C LYS A 23 -1.63 -6.73 15.07
N VAL A 24 -0.74 -5.93 14.48
CA VAL A 24 -0.45 -5.96 13.05
C VAL A 24 0.68 -6.95 12.78
N THR A 25 0.47 -7.93 11.91
CA THR A 25 1.49 -8.91 11.51
C THR A 25 2.32 -8.45 10.32
N HIS A 26 1.70 -7.70 9.40
CA HIS A 26 2.32 -7.25 8.17
C HIS A 26 1.93 -5.80 7.86
N ILE A 27 2.89 -5.01 7.40
CA ILE A 27 2.70 -3.61 7.02
C ILE A 27 3.16 -3.45 5.57
N PHE A 28 2.25 -2.98 4.70
CA PHE A 28 2.56 -2.61 3.33
C PHE A 28 2.76 -1.09 3.25
N LEU A 29 3.93 -0.67 2.77
CA LEU A 29 4.33 0.72 2.64
C LEU A 29 4.70 1.01 1.18
N PRO A 30 3.89 1.77 0.43
CA PRO A 30 4.35 2.30 -0.84
C PRO A 30 5.47 3.31 -0.57
N ILE A 31 6.61 3.14 -1.24
CA ILE A 31 7.79 4.02 -1.16
C ILE A 31 7.84 4.90 -2.40
N ASN A 32 8.24 6.15 -2.22
CA ASN A 32 8.42 7.12 -3.29
C ASN A 32 9.68 7.96 -3.03
N ASP A 33 10.37 8.32 -4.10
CA ASP A 33 11.62 9.09 -4.13
C ASP A 33 11.45 10.59 -3.96
N ASN A 34 10.24 11.10 -3.70
CA ASN A 34 10.04 12.53 -3.49
C ASN A 34 10.94 13.03 -2.36
N ARG A 35 11.84 13.96 -2.69
CA ARG A 35 12.76 14.58 -1.74
C ARG A 35 12.16 15.82 -1.07
N ASN A 36 11.24 16.51 -1.76
CA ASN A 36 10.75 17.81 -1.34
C ASN A 36 9.31 17.73 -0.81
N VAL A 37 9.14 18.00 0.49
CA VAL A 37 7.84 18.01 1.17
C VAL A 37 6.91 19.13 0.73
N SER A 38 7.46 20.21 0.18
CA SER A 38 6.68 21.38 -0.26
C SER A 38 6.09 21.24 -1.66
N VAL A 39 6.48 20.21 -2.41
CA VAL A 39 6.03 19.97 -3.78
C VAL A 39 5.04 18.82 -3.77
N ALA A 40 3.77 19.15 -4.00
CA ALA A 40 2.73 18.16 -4.27
C ALA A 40 3.10 17.36 -5.54
N GLU A 41 2.73 16.07 -5.55
CA GLU A 41 3.01 15.17 -6.68
C GLU A 41 4.49 15.04 -7.06
N GLY A 42 5.41 15.43 -6.18
CA GLY A 42 6.84 15.20 -6.36
C GLY A 42 7.20 13.71 -6.30
N GLY A 43 8.42 13.40 -6.71
CA GLY A 43 8.90 12.03 -6.88
C GLY A 43 8.61 11.49 -8.28
N SER A 44 9.47 10.62 -8.78
CA SER A 44 9.42 10.04 -10.11
C SER A 44 9.10 8.55 -10.12
N HIS A 45 9.31 7.86 -8.99
CA HIS A 45 9.25 6.40 -8.95
C HIS A 45 8.56 5.86 -7.70
N TRP A 46 7.86 4.76 -7.86
CA TRP A 46 7.16 4.06 -6.79
C TRP A 46 7.69 2.65 -6.64
N SER A 47 7.92 2.23 -5.39
CA SER A 47 8.28 0.85 -5.04
C SER A 47 7.49 0.40 -3.81
N LEU A 48 7.63 -0.86 -3.41
CA LEU A 48 6.88 -1.45 -2.31
C LEU A 48 7.81 -1.97 -1.22
N LEU A 49 7.54 -1.60 0.03
CA LEU A 49 8.15 -2.19 1.21
C LEU A 49 7.09 -3.00 1.98
N LEU A 50 7.30 -4.31 2.12
CA LEU A 50 6.48 -5.19 2.95
C LEU A 50 7.27 -5.55 4.21
N VAL A 51 6.75 -5.18 5.37
CA VAL A 51 7.37 -5.49 6.67
C VAL A 51 6.57 -6.60 7.35
N SER A 52 7.23 -7.71 7.67
CA SER A 52 6.74 -8.70 8.64
C SER A 52 7.17 -8.25 10.04
N THR A 53 6.20 -7.83 10.85
CA THR A 53 6.47 -7.44 12.25
C THR A 53 6.79 -8.66 13.09
N LEU A 54 6.26 -9.85 12.73
CA LEU A 54 6.53 -11.10 13.41
C LEU A 54 8.01 -11.49 13.26
N ASP A 55 8.48 -11.55 12.01
CA ASP A 55 9.83 -11.99 11.67
C ASP A 55 10.88 -10.88 11.86
N GLY A 56 10.45 -9.61 11.98
CA GLY A 56 11.35 -8.47 12.04
C GLY A 56 12.12 -8.27 10.74
N VAL A 57 11.46 -8.43 9.60
CA VAL A 57 12.07 -8.35 8.26
C VAL A 57 11.27 -7.40 7.38
N ALA A 58 11.98 -6.58 6.61
CA ALA A 58 11.42 -5.66 5.63
C ALA A 58 11.91 -6.05 4.22
N PHE A 59 10.98 -6.46 3.36
CA PHE A 59 11.22 -6.86 1.98
C PHE A 59 10.89 -5.71 1.04
N HIS A 60 11.88 -5.28 0.25
CA HIS A 60 11.73 -4.23 -0.74
C HIS A 60 11.59 -4.82 -2.14
N TYR A 61 10.53 -4.41 -2.84
CA TYR A 61 10.22 -4.80 -4.21
C TYR A 61 10.24 -3.54 -5.07
N ASP A 62 11.10 -3.55 -6.08
CA ASP A 62 11.32 -2.40 -6.95
C ASP A 62 11.36 -2.86 -8.40
N SER A 63 10.43 -2.34 -9.21
CA SER A 63 10.32 -2.65 -10.63
C SER A 63 11.30 -1.87 -11.52
N LEU A 64 12.16 -1.02 -10.95
CA LEU A 64 13.17 -0.23 -11.65
C LEU A 64 14.56 -0.42 -11.01
N GLY A 65 15.07 -1.65 -11.01
CA GLY A 65 16.47 -1.95 -10.66
C GLY A 65 16.91 -1.51 -9.26
N GLY A 66 15.98 -1.42 -8.30
CA GLY A 66 16.30 -0.94 -6.95
C GLY A 66 16.51 0.58 -6.84
N ALA A 67 15.96 1.37 -7.77
CA ALA A 67 16.04 2.84 -7.74
C ALA A 67 15.69 3.47 -6.38
N ASN A 68 14.73 2.88 -5.65
CA ASN A 68 14.29 3.33 -4.32
C ASN A 68 14.99 2.61 -3.15
N TYR A 69 16.15 1.96 -3.36
CA TYR A 69 16.86 1.23 -2.31
C TYR A 69 17.12 2.09 -1.07
N SER A 70 17.64 3.31 -1.27
CA SER A 70 17.99 4.22 -0.17
C SER A 70 16.75 4.64 0.62
N GLU A 71 15.70 5.03 -0.10
CA GLU A 71 14.41 5.46 0.42
C GLU A 71 13.75 4.36 1.24
N ALA A 72 13.73 3.13 0.72
CA ALA A 72 13.17 1.96 1.39
C ALA A 72 13.98 1.56 2.64
N ASN A 73 15.31 1.67 2.59
CA ASN A 73 16.17 1.41 3.74
C ASN A 73 15.96 2.46 4.84
N VAL A 74 15.83 3.74 4.49
CA VAL A 74 15.49 4.81 5.45
C VAL A 74 14.11 4.56 6.08
N ALA A 75 13.11 4.24 5.27
CA ALA A 75 11.77 3.90 5.76
C ALA A 75 11.82 2.71 6.74
N THR A 76 12.60 1.68 6.41
CA THR A 76 12.81 0.50 7.27
C THR A 76 13.41 0.89 8.62
N ARG A 77 14.47 1.71 8.64
CA ARG A 77 15.12 2.15 9.89
C ARG A 77 14.17 2.96 10.76
N LYS A 78 13.42 3.90 10.17
CA LYS A 78 12.46 4.72 10.92
C LYS A 78 11.31 3.87 11.47
N LEU A 79 10.80 2.93 10.69
CA LEU A 79 9.76 2.03 11.16
C LEU A 79 10.27 1.10 12.28
N ALA A 80 11.51 0.63 12.19
CA ALA A 80 12.14 -0.17 13.26
C ALA A 80 12.15 0.59 14.59
N THR A 81 12.49 1.89 14.58
CA THR A 81 12.44 2.74 15.78
C THR A 81 11.02 2.86 16.33
N ILE A 82 10.01 3.06 15.47
CA ILE A 82 8.60 3.19 15.89
C ILE A 82 8.06 1.88 16.46
N LEU A 83 8.44 0.75 15.87
CA LEU A 83 8.06 -0.57 16.37
C LEU A 83 8.86 -0.98 17.62
N GLY A 84 9.88 -0.21 18.01
CA GLY A 84 10.75 -0.52 19.15
C GLY A 84 11.54 -1.82 18.97
N ARG A 85 11.80 -2.25 17.73
CA ARG A 85 12.52 -3.50 17.44
C ARG A 85 13.31 -3.43 16.14
N PRO A 86 14.45 -4.14 16.03
CA PRO A 86 15.24 -4.15 14.81
C PRO A 86 14.47 -4.78 13.64
N LEU A 87 14.63 -4.21 12.45
CA LEU A 87 14.13 -4.77 11.20
C LEU A 87 15.32 -5.08 10.28
N ARG A 88 15.41 -6.31 9.78
CA ARG A 88 16.37 -6.68 8.74
C ARG A 88 15.83 -6.24 7.38
N PHE A 89 16.56 -5.37 6.69
CA PHE A 89 16.23 -4.95 5.34
C PHE A 89 16.71 -5.98 4.31
N ILE A 90 15.84 -6.35 3.37
CA ILE A 90 16.16 -7.23 2.24
C ILE A 90 15.63 -6.57 0.97
N ASN A 91 16.56 -6.23 0.06
CA ASN A 91 16.20 -5.82 -1.28
C ASN A 91 16.03 -7.06 -2.17
N LEU A 92 14.85 -7.26 -2.75
CA LEU A 92 14.61 -8.42 -3.60
C LEU A 92 15.06 -8.13 -5.03
N GLU A 93 16.15 -8.78 -5.42
CA GLU A 93 16.72 -8.69 -6.77
C GLU A 93 15.86 -9.40 -7.83
N ASP A 94 15.04 -10.36 -7.40
CA ASP A 94 14.15 -11.14 -8.27
C ASP A 94 12.76 -10.51 -8.44
N CYS A 95 12.62 -9.21 -8.16
CA CYS A 95 11.39 -8.47 -8.40
C CYS A 95 11.12 -8.35 -9.93
N PRO A 96 9.89 -8.59 -10.39
CA PRO A 96 9.50 -8.30 -11.78
C PRO A 96 9.81 -6.85 -12.15
N GLN A 97 10.47 -6.66 -13.28
CA GLN A 97 10.91 -5.35 -13.78
C GLN A 97 9.89 -4.79 -14.78
N GLN A 98 9.69 -3.48 -14.75
CA GLN A 98 8.84 -2.78 -15.71
C GLN A 98 9.60 -2.49 -17.01
N GLU A 99 8.92 -2.49 -18.14
CA GLU A 99 9.51 -2.17 -19.44
C GLU A 99 9.39 -0.68 -19.83
N ASN A 100 8.52 0.07 -19.15
CA ASN A 100 8.26 1.49 -19.44
C ASN A 100 8.48 2.37 -18.20
N GLY A 101 8.49 3.70 -18.36
CA GLY A 101 8.77 4.64 -17.26
C GLY A 101 7.58 4.99 -16.35
N SER A 102 6.40 4.40 -16.50
CA SER A 102 5.17 4.90 -15.85
C SER A 102 4.35 3.85 -15.08
N ASP A 103 4.72 2.58 -15.19
CA ASP A 103 3.97 1.46 -14.60
C ASP A 103 4.35 1.14 -13.15
N CYS A 104 5.36 1.78 -12.57
CA CYS A 104 5.85 1.50 -11.21
C CYS A 104 4.73 1.47 -10.16
N GLY A 105 3.80 2.43 -10.18
CA GLY A 105 2.64 2.44 -9.27
C GLY A 105 1.66 1.29 -9.51
N VAL A 106 1.51 0.83 -10.76
CA VAL A 106 0.70 -0.34 -11.11
C VAL A 106 1.36 -1.61 -10.57
N PHE A 107 2.68 -1.74 -10.73
CA PHE A 107 3.46 -2.84 -10.15
C PHE A 107 3.29 -2.91 -8.64
N VAL A 108 3.42 -1.78 -7.93
CA VAL A 108 3.18 -1.72 -6.47
C VAL A 108 1.84 -2.32 -6.09
N CYS A 109 0.75 -1.94 -6.77
CA CYS A 109 -0.59 -2.44 -6.46
C CYS A 109 -0.73 -3.94 -6.78
N LEU A 110 -0.22 -4.39 -7.92
CA LEU A 110 -0.31 -5.80 -8.34
C LEU A 110 0.51 -6.72 -7.43
N LEU A 111 1.73 -6.30 -7.06
CA LEU A 111 2.59 -7.00 -6.12
C LEU A 111 1.92 -7.07 -4.74
N MET A 112 1.40 -5.96 -4.23
CA MET A 112 0.67 -5.92 -2.96
C MET A 112 -0.51 -6.89 -2.96
N ARG A 113 -1.34 -6.88 -4.01
CA ARG A 113 -2.46 -7.83 -4.16
C ARG A 113 -1.99 -9.27 -4.16
N HIS A 114 -0.93 -9.58 -4.91
CA HIS A 114 -0.40 -10.94 -5.00
C HIS A 114 0.13 -11.43 -3.65
N LEU A 115 0.99 -10.63 -3.01
CA LEU A 115 1.57 -10.96 -1.71
C LEU A 115 0.48 -11.15 -0.66
N LEU A 116 -0.50 -10.26 -0.61
CA LEU A 116 -1.59 -10.40 0.35
C LEU A 116 -2.43 -11.66 0.08
N VAL A 117 -3.01 -11.77 -1.12
CA VAL A 117 -4.05 -12.78 -1.40
C VAL A 117 -3.46 -14.16 -1.63
N LYS A 118 -2.32 -14.26 -2.34
CA LYS A 118 -1.74 -15.54 -2.77
C LYS A 118 -0.63 -16.05 -1.86
N ARG A 119 -0.06 -15.20 -1.00
CA ARG A 119 1.01 -15.59 -0.06
C ARG A 119 0.51 -15.53 1.37
N LEU A 120 0.21 -14.34 1.89
CA LEU A 120 -0.04 -14.14 3.31
C LEU A 120 -1.37 -14.74 3.79
N LEU A 121 -2.46 -14.55 3.04
CA LEU A 121 -3.78 -15.05 3.43
C LEU A 121 -4.02 -16.53 3.10
N CYS A 122 -3.23 -17.10 2.19
CA CYS A 122 -3.31 -18.53 1.85
C CYS A 122 -2.40 -19.40 2.73
N ALA A 123 -1.48 -18.81 3.47
CA ALA A 123 -0.53 -19.56 4.29
C ALA A 123 -1.17 -20.05 5.58
N ASN A 124 -0.93 -21.32 5.91
CA ASN A 124 -1.22 -21.83 7.24
C ASN A 124 -0.26 -21.21 8.27
N ALA A 125 -0.71 -21.05 9.51
CA ALA A 125 0.07 -20.41 10.59
C ALA A 125 1.44 -21.05 10.90
N ARG A 126 1.73 -22.24 10.35
CA ARG A 126 2.99 -22.98 10.56
C ARG A 126 3.86 -23.08 9.30
N GLU A 127 3.40 -22.56 8.16
CA GLU A 127 4.11 -22.70 6.89
C GLU A 127 5.00 -21.50 6.62
N LYS A 128 6.22 -21.78 6.15
CA LYS A 128 7.11 -20.72 5.66
C LYS A 128 6.62 -20.26 4.31
N VAL A 129 6.43 -18.95 4.19
CA VAL A 129 5.97 -18.31 2.95
C VAL A 129 7.16 -17.71 2.22
N SER A 130 7.35 -18.13 0.96
CA SER A 130 8.34 -17.46 0.11
C SER A 130 7.84 -16.08 -0.30
N MET A 131 8.67 -15.07 -0.03
CA MET A 131 8.46 -13.68 -0.41
C MET A 131 9.06 -13.35 -1.79
N SER A 132 9.73 -14.32 -2.42
CA SER A 132 10.28 -14.18 -3.78
C SER A 132 9.17 -13.97 -4.82
N MET A 133 9.46 -13.09 -5.76
CA MET A 133 8.63 -12.81 -6.94
C MET A 133 9.32 -13.22 -8.25
N GLY A 134 10.45 -13.92 -8.16
CA GLY A 134 11.16 -14.47 -9.31
C GLY A 134 10.26 -15.32 -10.18
N GLY A 135 10.37 -15.13 -11.50
CA GLY A 135 9.57 -15.84 -12.50
C GLY A 135 8.08 -15.47 -12.52
N LYS A 136 7.64 -14.46 -11.78
CA LYS A 136 6.27 -13.93 -11.89
C LYS A 136 6.19 -12.89 -12.99
N MET A 137 5.27 -13.11 -13.93
CA MET A 137 4.93 -12.11 -14.94
C MET A 137 3.86 -11.16 -14.39
N VAL A 138 4.04 -9.87 -14.64
CA VAL A 138 3.11 -8.81 -14.23
C VAL A 138 2.46 -8.22 -15.48
N ASP A 139 1.14 -8.42 -15.64
CA ASP A 139 0.35 -7.76 -16.69
C ASP A 139 -0.06 -6.36 -16.22
N SER A 140 0.81 -5.38 -16.43
CA SER A 140 0.56 -3.99 -16.04
C SER A 140 -0.57 -3.36 -16.85
N TYR A 141 -0.69 -3.69 -18.13
CA TYR A 141 -1.76 -3.18 -19.00
C TYR A 141 -3.15 -3.67 -18.56
N GLY A 142 -3.27 -4.98 -18.28
CA GLY A 142 -4.46 -5.56 -17.65
C GLY A 142 -4.75 -4.93 -16.29
N GLY A 143 -3.71 -4.76 -15.47
CA GLY A 143 -3.79 -4.10 -14.17
C GLY A 143 -4.36 -2.67 -14.25
N ARG A 144 -3.89 -1.85 -15.20
CA ARG A 144 -4.43 -0.50 -15.45
C ARG A 144 -5.92 -0.53 -15.78
N LYS A 145 -6.32 -1.40 -16.72
CA LYS A 145 -7.73 -1.55 -17.12
C LYS A 145 -8.61 -1.99 -15.95
N GLU A 146 -8.12 -2.90 -15.11
CA GLU A 146 -8.82 -3.36 -13.92
C GLU A 146 -9.00 -2.22 -12.91
N MET A 147 -7.95 -1.47 -12.61
CA MET A 147 -8.00 -0.33 -11.69
C MET A 147 -9.01 0.74 -12.15
N MET A 148 -8.98 1.11 -13.44
CA MET A 148 -9.95 2.07 -13.99
C MET A 148 -11.39 1.56 -13.87
N ARG A 149 -11.62 0.26 -14.11
CA ARG A 149 -12.94 -0.34 -13.93
C ARG A 149 -13.40 -0.30 -12.47
N ILE A 150 -12.51 -0.59 -11.52
CA ILE A 150 -12.81 -0.51 -10.08
C ILE A 150 -13.18 0.92 -9.68
N ILE A 151 -12.36 1.91 -10.08
CA ILE A 151 -12.61 3.33 -9.79
C ILE A 151 -13.98 3.75 -10.34
N GLU A 152 -14.27 3.43 -11.59
CA GLU A 152 -15.53 3.81 -12.24
C GLU A 152 -16.75 3.14 -11.60
N ASN A 153 -16.64 1.89 -11.18
CA ASN A 153 -17.69 1.19 -10.46
C ASN A 153 -17.97 1.84 -9.10
N LEU A 154 -16.92 2.17 -8.34
CA LEU A 154 -17.04 2.85 -7.05
C LEU A 154 -17.62 4.27 -7.20
N ARG A 155 -17.24 5.00 -8.26
CA ARG A 155 -17.82 6.32 -8.59
C ARG A 155 -19.34 6.21 -8.81
N LYS A 156 -19.77 5.29 -9.69
CA LYS A 156 -21.19 5.03 -9.97
C LYS A 156 -21.96 4.63 -8.72
N GLU A 157 -21.37 3.81 -7.87
CA GLU A 157 -21.99 3.43 -6.60
C GLU A 157 -22.14 4.63 -5.66
N GLY A 158 -21.11 5.46 -5.52
CA GLY A 158 -21.16 6.68 -4.71
C GLY A 158 -22.20 7.69 -5.21
N GLU A 159 -22.39 7.81 -6.51
CA GLU A 159 -23.46 8.61 -7.12
C GLU A 159 -24.84 8.05 -6.78
N ARG A 160 -25.07 6.75 -6.96
CA ARG A 160 -26.34 6.10 -6.61
C ARG A 160 -26.71 6.28 -5.13
N ARG A 161 -25.73 6.16 -4.23
CA ARG A 161 -25.94 6.36 -2.79
C ARG A 161 -26.35 7.81 -2.47
N ARG A 162 -25.68 8.79 -3.08
CA ARG A 162 -26.00 10.23 -2.92
C ARG A 162 -27.36 10.62 -3.49
N SER A 163 -27.73 10.09 -4.65
CA SER A 163 -29.06 10.34 -5.25
C SER A 163 -30.19 9.73 -4.42
N ARG A 164 -29.97 8.58 -3.76
CA ARG A 164 -30.95 7.97 -2.85
C ARG A 164 -31.12 8.76 -1.54
N SER A 165 -30.04 9.34 -1.00
CA SER A 165 -30.12 10.21 0.18
C SER A 165 -30.73 11.60 -0.10
N ALA A 166 -30.83 11.99 -1.38
CA ALA A 166 -31.37 13.28 -1.79
C ALA A 166 -32.85 13.22 -2.25
N SER A 167 -33.54 12.08 -2.09
CA SER A 167 -34.98 12.00 -2.43
C SER A 167 -35.81 12.78 -1.39
N PRO A 168 -36.62 13.79 -1.77
CA PRO A 168 -37.44 14.56 -0.85
C PRO A 168 -38.72 13.82 -0.38
N PHE A 169 -39.00 12.63 -0.93
CA PHE A 169 -40.26 11.93 -0.67
C PHE A 169 -40.12 10.84 0.39
N SER A 170 -40.01 11.28 1.64
CA SER A 170 -40.52 10.51 2.78
C SER A 170 -42.01 10.84 2.91
N ASN A 171 -42.89 10.03 2.31
CA ASN A 171 -44.34 10.11 2.55
C ASN A 171 -44.63 9.97 4.05
N LYS A 172 -44.73 11.09 4.76
CA LYS A 172 -45.33 11.16 6.09
C LYS A 172 -46.80 11.51 5.91
N THR A 173 -47.61 10.51 5.58
CA THR A 173 -49.05 10.61 5.84
C THR A 173 -49.26 10.09 7.27
N PRO A 174 -49.67 10.94 8.23
CA PRO A 174 -49.98 10.45 9.57
C PRO A 174 -51.18 9.50 9.51
N PRO A 175 -51.25 8.44 10.35
CA PRO A 175 -52.40 7.56 10.37
C PRO A 175 -53.64 8.34 10.84
N ARG A 176 -54.75 8.13 10.15
CA ARG A 176 -56.07 8.67 10.51
C ARG A 176 -56.69 7.72 11.53
N ILE A 177 -57.16 8.27 12.65
CA ILE A 177 -57.83 7.52 13.72
C ILE A 177 -59.34 7.59 13.47
N GLU A 178 -60.04 6.46 13.60
CA GLU A 178 -61.50 6.38 13.82
C GLU A 178 -61.81 6.44 15.32
#